data_AF-A0A6V7LWC6-F1
#
_entry.id   AF-A0A6V7LWC6-F1
#
_cell.length_a   1.000
_cell.length_b   1.000
_cell.length_c   1.000
_cell.angle_alpha   90.00
_cell.angle_beta   90.00
_cell.angle_gamma   90.00
#
_symmetry.space_group_name_H-M   'P 1'
#
loop_
_entity.id
_entity.type
_entity.pdbx_description
1 polymer ?
#
loop_
_entity_poly.entity_id
_entity_poly.type
_entity_poly.pdbx_seq_one_letter_code
_entity_poly.pdbx_strand_id
1 'polypeptide(L)'
;DCKAMLWDLNDGKHLHTLDHNDIITALCFSPNRYWLCAAFGPWIRIWDLESKEMVEELKPEVVSTTSKAEPPQCLSLAWSTDGQTLFAGYSDNTIRVWQVSVTSR
;
A
#
# COMPACT_ATOMS: atom_id res chain seq x y z
N ASP A 1 12.96 2.45 -12.21
CA ASP A 1 12.28 1.16 -12.45
C ASP A 1 11.10 0.93 -11.52
N CYS A 2 10.89 1.76 -10.48
CA CYS A 2 9.66 1.86 -9.69
C CYS A 2 9.15 0.51 -9.12
N LYS A 3 10.07 -0.43 -8.91
CA LYS A 3 9.79 -1.77 -8.42
C LYS A 3 10.08 -1.82 -6.92
N ALA A 4 9.16 -2.38 -6.15
CA ALA A 4 9.46 -2.79 -4.78
C ALA A 4 10.16 -4.15 -4.82
N MET A 5 11.31 -4.25 -4.16
CA MET A 5 12.08 -5.49 -4.09
C MET A 5 12.19 -5.95 -2.64
N LEU A 6 11.87 -7.21 -2.40
CA LEU A 6 12.03 -7.87 -1.12
C LEU A 6 13.38 -8.58 -1.08
N TRP A 7 14.11 -8.37 0.01
CA TRP A 7 15.44 -8.91 0.23
C TRP A 7 15.50 -9.65 1.57
N ASP A 8 16.18 -10.79 1.58
CA ASP A 8 16.61 -11.44 2.80
C ASP A 8 17.86 -10.71 3.33
N LEU A 9 17.79 -10.18 4.55
CA LEU A 9 18.90 -9.43 5.14
C LEU A 9 20.00 -10.33 5.75
N ASN A 10 19.69 -11.59 6.07
CA ASN A 10 20.69 -12.51 6.60
C ASN A 10 21.61 -13.00 5.48
N ASP A 11 21.02 -13.35 4.34
CA ASP A 11 21.74 -13.92 3.20
C ASP A 11 22.04 -12.90 2.10
N GLY A 12 21.49 -11.68 2.17
CA GLY A 12 21.59 -10.65 1.12
C GLY A 12 20.92 -11.05 -0.20
N LYS A 13 20.00 -12.01 -0.17
CA LYS A 13 19.38 -12.58 -1.38
C LYS A 13 18.13 -11.82 -1.76
N HIS A 14 18.00 -11.54 -3.06
CA HIS A 14 16.75 -11.06 -3.62
C HIS A 14 15.68 -12.17 -3.56
N LEU A 15 14.58 -11.90 -2.87
CA LEU A 15 13.49 -12.86 -2.69
C LEU A 15 12.41 -12.68 -3.75
N HIS A 16 11.99 -11.43 -3.97
CA HIS A 16 10.85 -11.15 -4.84
C HIS A 16 10.83 -9.70 -5.32
N THR A 17 10.30 -9.48 -6.52
CA THR A 17 10.04 -8.15 -7.08
C THR A 17 8.52 -7.99 -7.20
N LEU A 18 7.97 -6.97 -6.56
CA LEU A 18 6.55 -6.64 -6.60
C LEU A 18 6.33 -5.62 -7.71
N ASP A 19 5.72 -6.07 -8.80
CA ASP A 19 5.55 -5.24 -9.99
C ASP A 19 4.57 -4.08 -9.75
N HIS A 20 5.07 -2.88 -10.03
CA HIS A 20 4.32 -1.63 -10.03
C HIS A 20 4.71 -0.82 -11.27
N ASN A 21 3.74 -0.09 -11.81
CA ASN A 21 3.92 0.71 -13.03
C ASN A 21 4.12 2.20 -12.74
N ASP A 22 4.17 2.59 -11.47
CA ASP A 22 4.20 3.99 -11.05
C ASP A 22 5.13 4.18 -9.85
N ILE A 23 5.50 5.42 -9.58
CA ILE A 23 6.45 5.81 -8.53
C ILE A 23 5.90 5.43 -7.16
N ILE A 24 6.68 4.65 -6.42
CA ILE A 24 6.37 4.29 -5.04
C ILE A 24 6.76 5.46 -4.14
N THR A 25 5.78 5.98 -3.40
CA THR A 25 5.96 7.13 -2.50
C THR A 25 6.18 6.70 -1.06
N ALA A 26 5.58 5.56 -0.65
CA ALA A 26 5.71 5.02 0.70
C ALA A 26 5.58 3.49 0.71
N LEU A 27 6.26 2.86 1.67
CA LEU A 27 6.19 1.43 1.96
C LEU A 27 5.99 1.22 3.47
N CYS A 28 5.22 0.20 3.86
CA CYS A 28 5.05 -0.16 5.25
C CYS A 28 4.72 -1.65 5.40
N PHE A 29 5.33 -2.33 6.38
CA PHE A 29 4.96 -3.70 6.73
C PHE A 29 3.77 -3.71 7.69
N SER A 30 2.87 -4.67 7.51
CA SER A 30 1.85 -4.93 8.53
C SER A 30 2.51 -5.48 9.81
N PRO A 31 2.09 -5.04 11.01
CA PRO A 31 2.67 -5.53 12.26
C PRO A 31 2.16 -6.92 12.67
N ASN A 32 1.00 -7.36 12.17
CA ASN A 32 0.36 -8.61 12.58
C ASN A 32 0.32 -9.69 11.49
N ARG A 33 0.66 -9.33 10.26
CA ARG A 33 0.59 -10.19 9.07
C ARG A 33 1.85 -10.01 8.25
N TYR A 34 2.25 -11.04 7.52
CA TYR A 34 3.42 -10.97 6.64
C TYR A 34 3.07 -10.24 5.34
N TRP A 35 2.58 -9.00 5.47
CA TRP A 35 2.09 -8.18 4.38
C TRP A 35 2.96 -6.95 4.16
N LEU A 36 3.09 -6.56 2.90
CA LEU A 36 3.70 -5.29 2.50
C LEU A 36 2.66 -4.38 1.85
N CYS A 37 2.57 -3.15 2.33
CA CYS A 37 1.81 -2.08 1.69
C CYS A 37 2.74 -1.19 0.89
N ALA A 38 2.35 -0.90 -0.35
CA ALA A 38 3.03 0.04 -1.23
C ALA A 38 2.05 1.11 -1.73
N ALA A 39 2.37 2.37 -1.47
CA ALA A 39 1.65 3.51 -2.02
C ALA A 39 2.30 3.94 -3.34
N PHE A 40 1.48 4.14 -4.37
CA PHE A 40 1.91 4.62 -5.67
C PHE A 40 0.77 5.46 -6.28
N GLY A 41 1.07 6.74 -6.49
CA GLY A 41 0.07 7.74 -6.83
C GLY A 41 -1.14 7.72 -5.88
N PRO A 42 -2.39 7.69 -6.37
CA PRO A 42 -3.59 7.60 -5.52
C PRO A 42 -3.83 6.21 -4.91
N TRP A 43 -3.16 5.17 -5.41
CA TRP A 43 -3.42 3.78 -5.05
C TRP A 43 -2.49 3.29 -3.94
N ILE A 44 -2.97 2.28 -3.22
CA ILE A 44 -2.20 1.52 -2.25
C ILE A 44 -2.45 0.04 -2.53
N ARG A 45 -1.39 -0.72 -2.81
CA ARG A 45 -1.48 -2.18 -2.93
C ARG A 45 -0.99 -2.85 -1.67
N ILE A 46 -1.68 -3.91 -1.29
CA ILE A 46 -1.32 -4.78 -0.19
C ILE A 46 -0.96 -6.14 -0.76
N TRP A 47 0.24 -6.60 -0.45
CA TRP A 47 0.77 -7.88 -0.90
C TRP A 47 0.95 -8.81 0.28
N ASP A 48 0.53 -10.05 0.13
CA ASP A 48 0.89 -11.12 1.04
C ASP A 48 2.22 -11.69 0.58
N LEU A 49 3.25 -11.57 1.43
CA LEU A 49 4.60 -12.01 1.09
C LEU A 49 4.79 -13.51 1.26
N GLU A 50 3.88 -14.21 1.94
CA GLU A 50 3.90 -15.67 2.08
C GLU A 50 3.34 -16.33 0.82
N SER A 51 2.15 -15.93 0.38
CA SER A 51 1.57 -16.43 -0.87
C SER A 51 2.15 -15.76 -2.12
N LYS A 52 2.79 -14.60 -1.97
CA LYS A 52 3.29 -13.75 -3.06
C LYS A 52 2.18 -13.23 -3.98
N GLU A 53 0.98 -13.07 -3.44
CA GLU A 53 -0.19 -12.59 -4.16
C GLU A 53 -0.61 -11.20 -3.68
N MET A 54 -1.24 -10.44 -4.57
CA MET A 54 -1.87 -9.18 -4.21
C MET A 54 -3.17 -9.48 -3.45
N VAL A 55 -3.27 -8.99 -2.22
CA VAL A 55 -4.44 -9.19 -1.36
C VAL A 55 -5.53 -8.20 -1.70
N GLU A 56 -5.16 -6.92 -1.77
CA GLU A 56 -6.10 -5.82 -1.93
C GLU A 56 -5.44 -4.64 -2.65
N GLU A 57 -6.27 -3.88 -3.36
CA GLU A 57 -5.91 -2.59 -3.95
C GLU A 57 -6.87 -1.52 -3.43
N LEU A 58 -6.35 -0.65 -2.57
CA LEU A 58 -7.09 0.44 -1.98
C LEU A 58 -6.92 1.69 -2.82
N LYS A 59 -8.03 2.39 -3.04
CA LYS A 59 -8.02 3.71 -3.65
C LYS A 59 -9.03 4.61 -2.95
N PRO A 60 -8.79 5.93 -2.93
CA PRO A 60 -9.79 6.87 -2.48
C PRO A 60 -11.01 6.83 -3.42
N GLU A 61 -12.22 6.86 -2.86
CA GLU A 61 -13.40 7.24 -3.65
C GLU A 61 -13.27 8.72 -4.00
N VAL A 62 -12.73 9.01 -5.17
CA VAL A 62 -12.58 10.38 -5.64
C VAL A 62 -13.94 10.86 -6.16
N VAL A 63 -14.67 11.59 -5.33
CA VAL A 63 -15.82 12.40 -5.75
C VAL A 63 -15.29 13.72 -6.33
N SER A 64 -14.55 13.67 -7.44
CA SER A 64 -14.22 14.90 -8.16
C SER A 64 -15.45 15.32 -8.98
N THR A 65 -16.18 16.31 -8.50
CA THR A 65 -17.29 16.95 -9.23
C THR A 65 -16.80 17.79 -10.42
N THR A 66 -15.49 17.85 -10.65
CA THR A 66 -14.87 18.58 -11.76
C THR A 66 -13.91 17.64 -12.48
N SER A 67 -14.18 17.35 -13.75
CA SER A 67 -13.45 16.42 -14.63
C SER A 67 -11.99 16.78 -14.94
N LYS A 68 -11.39 17.73 -14.21
CA LYS A 68 -10.05 18.28 -14.46
C LYS A 68 -9.11 18.28 -13.24
N ALA A 69 -9.56 17.86 -12.07
CA ALA A 69 -8.67 17.80 -10.91
C ALA A 69 -7.81 16.52 -10.97
N GLU A 70 -6.50 16.65 -10.78
CA GLU A 70 -5.62 15.48 -10.62
C GLU A 70 -6.02 14.68 -9.38
N PRO A 71 -5.93 13.33 -9.42
CA PRO A 71 -6.28 12.51 -8.27
C PRO A 71 -5.32 12.78 -7.11
N PRO A 72 -5.79 12.74 -5.86
CA PRO A 72 -4.95 12.97 -4.70
C PRO A 72 -3.90 11.87 -4.58
N GLN A 73 -2.65 12.25 -4.33
CA GLN A 73 -1.53 11.32 -4.24
C GLN A 73 -1.35 10.86 -2.79
N CYS A 74 -1.12 9.57 -2.58
CA CYS A 74 -0.75 9.02 -1.28
C CYS A 74 0.72 9.33 -0.99
N LEU A 75 1.00 9.92 0.17
CA LEU A 75 2.33 10.40 0.55
C LEU A 75 2.92 9.64 1.74
N SER A 76 2.08 9.02 2.56
CA SER A 76 2.51 8.31 3.76
C SER A 76 1.55 7.19 4.12
N LEU A 77 2.10 6.14 4.73
CA LEU A 77 1.36 4.98 5.22
C LEU A 77 1.76 4.68 6.67
N ALA A 78 0.79 4.30 7.50
CA ALA A 78 1.03 3.80 8.84
C ALA A 78 -0.03 2.76 9.22
N TRP A 79 0.41 1.63 9.77
CA TRP A 79 -0.49 0.65 10.37
C TRP A 79 -0.79 1.01 11.83
N SER A 80 -2.01 0.73 12.26
CA SER A 80 -2.32 0.58 13.68
C SER A 80 -1.49 -0.57 14.27
N THR A 81 -1.16 -0.50 15.55
CA THR A 81 -0.34 -1.52 16.23
C THR A 81 -1.01 -2.89 16.27
N ASP A 82 -2.33 -2.95 16.22
CA ASP A 82 -3.09 -4.19 16.12
C ASP A 82 -3.16 -4.75 14.68
N GLY A 83 -2.64 -4.01 13.69
CA GLY A 83 -2.61 -4.34 12.27
C GLY A 83 -3.97 -4.51 11.61
N GLN A 84 -5.03 -3.92 12.19
CA GLN A 84 -6.38 -3.96 11.60
C GLN A 84 -6.69 -2.73 10.75
N THR A 85 -6.00 -1.63 10.98
CA THR A 85 -6.30 -0.33 10.38
C THR A 85 -5.07 0.24 9.69
N LEU A 86 -5.23 0.62 8.42
CA LEU A 86 -4.21 1.33 7.66
C LEU A 86 -4.61 2.81 7.53
N PHE A 87 -3.73 3.69 7.99
CA PHE A 87 -3.84 5.14 7.82
C PHE A 87 -2.99 5.57 6.63
N ALA A 88 -3.53 6.41 5.76
CA ALA A 88 -2.75 7.02 4.69
C ALA A 88 -3.01 8.52 4.58
N GLY A 89 -1.91 9.29 4.54
CA GLY A 89 -1.95 10.73 4.30
C GLY A 89 -1.89 11.03 2.81
N TYR A 90 -2.82 11.87 2.33
CA TYR A 90 -2.89 12.28 0.92
C TYR A 90 -2.53 13.75 0.71
N SER A 91 -2.18 14.09 -0.52
CA SER A 91 -1.85 15.45 -0.96
C SER A 91 -3.05 16.41 -0.97
N ASP A 92 -4.29 15.92 -0.79
CA ASP A 92 -5.50 16.72 -0.66
C ASP A 92 -5.82 17.10 0.79
N ASN A 93 -4.80 17.05 1.66
CA ASN A 93 -4.91 17.34 3.09
C ASN A 93 -5.90 16.42 3.84
N THR A 94 -6.27 15.28 3.25
CA THR A 94 -7.17 14.31 3.87
C THR A 94 -6.39 13.07 4.28
N ILE A 95 -6.64 12.60 5.50
CA ILE A 95 -6.20 11.28 5.95
C ILE A 95 -7.33 10.30 5.68
N ARG A 96 -7.00 9.20 5.01
CA ARG A 96 -7.93 8.12 4.73
C ARG A 96 -7.56 6.91 5.56
N VAL A 97 -8.59 6.18 5.97
CA VAL A 97 -8.48 5.08 6.93
C VAL A 97 -9.22 3.89 6.37
N TRP A 98 -8.52 2.77 6.24
CA TRP A 98 -9.10 1.50 5.80
C TRP A 98 -8.96 0.47 6.89
N GLN A 99 -10.06 -0.22 7.18
CA GLN A 99 -10.02 -1.43 7.99
C GLN A 99 -9.74 -2.61 7.07
N VAL A 100 -8.64 -3.32 7.30
CA VAL A 100 -8.18 -4.40 6.43
C VAL A 100 -8.34 -5.74 7.15
N SER A 101 -9.55 -6.29 7.09
CA SER A 101 -9.86 -7.62 7.61
C SER A 101 -9.77 -8.67 6.49
N VAL A 102 -9.25 -9.86 6.81
CA VAL A 102 -9.47 -11.03 5.94
C VAL A 102 -10.94 -11.38 6.08
N THR A 103 -11.71 -11.26 5.01
CA THR A 103 -13.03 -11.92 4.98
C THR A 103 -12.75 -13.39 4.80
N SER A 104 -12.75 -14.17 5.90
CA SER A 104 -12.79 -15.63 5.81
C SER A 104 -14.02 -16.00 4.97
N ARG A 105 -13.80 -16.55 3.77
CA ARG A 105 -14.87 -17.19 3.00
C ARG A 105 -15.02 -18.64 3.44
#